data_AF-A0A7S1ANB6-F1
#
_entry.id   AF-A0A7S1ANB6-F1
#
_cell.length_a   1.000
_cell.length_b   1.000
_cell.length_c   1.000
_cell.angle_alpha   90.00
_cell.angle_beta   90.00
_cell.angle_gamma   90.00
#
_symmetry.space_group_name_H-M   'P 1'
#
loop_
_entity.id
_entity.type
_entity.pdbx_description
1 polymer ?
#
loop_
_entity_poly.entity_id
_entity_poly.type
_entity_poly.pdbx_seq_one_letter_code
_entity_poly.pdbx_strand_id
1 'polypeptide(L)'
;MSWWEVEMVLLEVHPVYGLLFVVYIATMVLSLLNIVTGICVNNALEMAQLDHDLMMKFELDRKAAYIESLEGLFHDLDMNESGTLSFEEFVSHLEQPEVTALFSVLGIEVSDAISFFE
;
A
#
# COMPACT_ATOMS: atom_id res chain seq x y z
N MET A 1 -40.37 -17.86 23.02
CA MET A 1 -41.36 -17.68 21.94
C MET A 1 -40.63 -17.64 20.63
N SER A 2 -40.89 -18.62 19.78
CA SER A 2 -40.42 -18.59 18.39
C SER A 2 -41.27 -17.61 17.57
N TRP A 3 -40.73 -17.08 16.47
CA TRP A 3 -41.46 -16.13 15.62
C TRP A 3 -42.68 -16.81 14.97
N TRP A 4 -42.57 -18.12 14.79
CA TRP A 4 -43.63 -19.03 14.35
C TRP A 4 -44.83 -19.08 15.31
N GLU A 5 -44.59 -19.13 16.62
CA GLU A 5 -45.68 -19.11 17.63
C GLU A 5 -46.46 -17.79 17.58
N VAL A 6 -45.77 -16.67 17.36
CA VAL A 6 -46.39 -15.34 17.26
C VAL A 6 -47.19 -15.21 15.97
N GLU A 7 -46.66 -15.70 14.86
CA GLU A 7 -47.34 -15.70 13.57
C GLU A 7 -48.64 -16.51 13.59
N MET A 8 -48.62 -17.72 14.16
CA MET A 8 -49.82 -18.57 14.26
C MET A 8 -50.96 -17.86 15.01
N VAL A 9 -50.66 -17.21 16.14
CA VAL A 9 -51.65 -16.45 16.92
C VAL A 9 -52.19 -15.25 16.13
N LEU A 10 -51.35 -14.58 15.34
CA LEU A 10 -51.78 -13.45 14.49
C LEU A 10 -52.66 -13.90 13.31
N LEU A 11 -52.37 -15.07 12.73
CA LEU A 11 -53.16 -15.67 11.65
C LEU A 11 -54.56 -16.11 12.13
N GLU A 12 -54.69 -16.54 13.38
CA GLU A 12 -56.00 -16.85 13.99
C GLU A 12 -56.92 -15.63 14.09
N VAL A 13 -56.34 -14.43 14.22
CA VAL A 13 -57.10 -13.17 14.27
C VAL A 13 -57.47 -12.69 12.87
N HIS A 14 -56.47 -12.47 12.00
CA HIS A 14 -56.69 -12.10 10.61
C HIS A 14 -55.40 -12.28 9.77
N PRO A 15 -55.47 -12.87 8.56
CA PRO A 15 -54.29 -13.18 7.74
C PRO A 15 -53.42 -11.96 7.37
N VAL A 16 -54.02 -10.76 7.32
CA VAL A 16 -53.29 -9.51 7.07
C VAL A 16 -52.26 -9.20 8.16
N TYR A 17 -52.52 -9.54 9.43
CA TYR A 17 -51.56 -9.31 10.50
C TYR A 17 -50.35 -10.24 10.39
N GLY A 18 -50.55 -11.49 9.97
CA GLY A 18 -49.46 -12.41 9.65
C GLY A 18 -48.60 -11.87 8.49
N LEU A 19 -49.23 -11.40 7.41
CA LEU A 19 -48.50 -10.81 6.28
C LEU A 19 -47.67 -9.57 6.68
N LEU A 20 -48.25 -8.65 7.45
CA LEU A 20 -47.54 -7.47 7.95
C LEU A 20 -46.37 -7.85 8.85
N PHE A 21 -46.54 -8.87 9.70
CA PHE A 21 -45.48 -9.39 10.56
C PHE A 21 -44.33 -9.97 9.72
N VAL A 22 -44.61 -10.80 8.72
CA VAL A 22 -43.57 -11.36 7.83
C VAL A 22 -42.80 -10.25 7.09
N VAL A 23 -43.50 -9.23 6.57
CA VAL A 23 -42.85 -8.09 5.89
C VAL A 23 -41.97 -7.30 6.86
N TYR A 24 -42.43 -7.09 8.10
CA TYR A 24 -41.64 -6.43 9.15
C TYR A 24 -40.36 -7.21 9.45
N ILE A 25 -40.48 -8.53 9.63
CA ILE A 25 -39.37 -9.45 9.88
C ILE A 25 -38.35 -9.40 8.73
N ALA A 26 -38.83 -9.57 7.50
CA ALA A 26 -37.98 -9.55 6.31
C ALA A 26 -37.24 -8.22 6.19
N THR A 27 -37.94 -7.10 6.40
CA THR A 27 -37.33 -5.76 6.38
C THR A 27 -36.27 -5.62 7.46
N MET A 28 -36.55 -6.05 8.70
CA MET A 28 -35.61 -5.96 9.82
C MET A 28 -34.33 -6.78 9.56
N VAL A 29 -34.47 -8.01 9.06
CA VAL A 29 -33.33 -8.88 8.72
C VAL A 29 -32.53 -8.31 7.55
N LEU A 30 -33.20 -7.84 6.48
CA LEU A 30 -32.52 -7.20 5.34
C LEU A 30 -31.80 -5.92 5.75
N SER A 31 -32.42 -5.08 6.59
CA SER A 31 -31.80 -3.89 7.14
C SER A 31 -30.55 -4.23 7.96
N LEU A 32 -30.63 -5.23 8.85
CA LEU A 32 -29.49 -5.66 9.65
C LEU A 32 -28.36 -6.20 8.76
N LEU A 33 -28.70 -7.04 7.77
CA LEU A 33 -27.74 -7.59 6.82
C LEU A 33 -27.04 -6.49 6.02
N ASN A 34 -27.79 -5.49 5.56
CA ASN A 34 -27.25 -4.35 4.82
C ASN A 34 -26.31 -3.50 5.69
N ILE A 35 -26.64 -3.30 6.98
CA ILE A 35 -25.77 -2.59 7.92
C ILE A 35 -24.45 -3.35 8.12
N VAL A 36 -24.53 -4.65 8.42
CA VAL A 36 -23.35 -5.48 8.63
C VAL A 36 -22.48 -5.53 7.36
N THR A 37 -23.11 -5.73 6.19
CA THR A 37 -22.42 -5.73 4.90
C THR A 37 -21.75 -4.38 4.65
N GLY A 38 -22.43 -3.26 4.94
CA GLY A 38 -21.87 -1.92 4.83
C GLY A 38 -20.61 -1.75 5.68
N ILE A 39 -20.64 -2.21 6.93
CA ILE A 39 -19.46 -2.19 7.83
C ILE A 39 -18.33 -3.05 7.26
N CYS A 40 -18.62 -4.27 6.81
CA CYS A 40 -17.61 -5.16 6.23
C CYS A 40 -16.95 -4.56 4.99
N VAL A 41 -17.74 -3.96 4.09
CA VAL A 41 -17.23 -3.31 2.87
C VAL A 41 -16.38 -2.08 3.23
N ASN A 42 -16.83 -1.26 4.18
CA ASN A 42 -16.06 -0.10 4.64
C ASN A 42 -14.71 -0.54 5.21
N ASN A 43 -14.70 -1.55 6.09
CA ASN A 43 -13.47 -2.07 6.68
C ASN A 43 -12.54 -2.67 5.62
N ALA A 44 -13.08 -3.39 4.63
CA ALA A 44 -12.29 -3.94 3.54
C ALA A 44 -11.66 -2.83 2.67
N LEU A 45 -12.38 -1.74 2.42
CA LEU A 45 -11.88 -0.60 1.67
C LEU A 45 -10.80 0.17 2.44
N GLU A 46 -11.00 0.42 3.74
CA GLU A 46 -9.99 1.07 4.60
C GLU A 46 -8.70 0.26 4.67
N MET A 47 -8.79 -1.07 4.77
CA MET A 47 -7.60 -1.95 4.77
C MET A 47 -6.87 -1.90 3.43
N ALA A 48 -7.59 -1.88 2.31
CA ALA A 48 -6.98 -1.74 0.98
C ALA A 48 -6.28 -0.38 0.80
N GLN A 49 -6.85 0.69 1.37
CA GLN A 49 -6.22 2.02 1.36
C GLN A 49 -4.97 2.07 2.24
N LEU A 50 -5.02 1.50 3.45
CA LEU A 50 -3.87 1.41 4.34
C LEU A 50 -2.71 0.64 3.71
N ASP A 51 -3.00 -0.47 3.03
CA ASP A 51 -1.98 -1.26 2.33
C ASP A 51 -1.31 -0.45 1.21
N HIS A 52 -2.09 0.28 0.41
CA HIS A 52 -1.56 1.17 -0.62
C HIS A 52 -0.69 2.29 -0.04
N ASP A 53 -1.13 2.94 1.04
CA ASP A 53 -0.37 4.00 1.70
C ASP A 53 0.92 3.49 2.34
N LEU A 54 0.89 2.31 2.95
CA LEU A 54 2.08 1.63 3.47
C LEU A 54 3.06 1.30 2.34
N MET A 55 2.56 0.78 1.22
CA MET A 55 3.40 0.46 0.07
C MET A 55 4.03 1.73 -0.55
N MET A 56 3.28 2.82 -0.63
CA MET A 56 3.82 4.11 -1.08
C MET A 56 4.92 4.63 -0.14
N LYS A 57 4.70 4.57 1.18
CA LYS A 57 5.72 4.96 2.17
C LYS A 57 6.97 4.10 2.05
N PHE A 58 6.81 2.78 1.93
CA PHE A 58 7.92 1.87 1.75
C PHE A 58 8.76 2.21 0.50
N GLU A 59 8.10 2.56 -0.61
CA GLU A 59 8.79 3.01 -1.83
C GLU A 59 9.53 4.34 -1.65
N LEU A 60 8.93 5.30 -0.94
CA LEU A 60 9.59 6.57 -0.63
C LEU A 60 10.80 6.38 0.30
N ASP A 61 10.66 5.59 1.35
CA ASP A 61 11.74 5.28 2.29
C ASP A 61 12.87 4.52 1.58
N ARG A 62 12.53 3.59 0.69
CA ARG A 62 13.51 2.89 -0.16
C ARG A 62 14.27 3.85 -1.07
N LYS A 63 13.58 4.79 -1.71
CA LYS A 63 14.23 5.84 -2.53
C LYS A 63 15.12 6.75 -1.70
N ALA A 64 14.68 7.15 -0.51
CA ALA A 64 15.48 7.97 0.40
C ALA A 64 16.76 7.24 0.82
N ALA A 65 16.67 5.96 1.18
CA ALA A 65 17.83 5.12 1.50
C ALA A 65 18.79 4.96 0.30
N TYR A 66 18.26 4.85 -0.92
CA TYR A 66 19.10 4.85 -2.13
C TYR A 66 19.83 6.18 -2.34
N ILE A 67 19.15 7.31 -2.15
CA ILE A 67 19.77 8.64 -2.26
C ILE A 67 20.85 8.80 -1.20
N GLU A 68 20.58 8.45 0.06
CA GLU A 68 21.56 8.53 1.15
C GLU A 68 22.79 7.65 0.88
N SER A 69 22.58 6.44 0.34
CA SER A 69 23.68 5.55 -0.05
C SER A 69 24.51 6.13 -1.18
N LEU A 70 23.86 6.76 -2.17
CA LEU A 70 24.53 7.43 -3.28
C LEU A 70 25.28 8.68 -2.82
N GLU A 71 24.69 9.50 -1.95
CA GLU A 71 25.35 10.68 -1.38
C GLU A 71 26.61 10.29 -0.60
N GLY A 72 26.56 9.22 0.20
CA GLY A 72 27.74 8.67 0.86
C GLY A 72 28.81 8.22 -0.13
N LEU A 73 28.39 7.55 -1.21
CA LEU A 73 29.30 7.10 -2.27
C LEU A 73 29.96 8.28 -2.99
N PHE A 74 29.19 9.30 -3.35
CA PHE A 74 29.72 10.52 -3.98
C PHE A 74 30.68 11.26 -3.05
N HIS A 75 30.39 11.29 -1.74
CA HIS A 75 31.28 11.90 -0.76
C HIS A 75 32.60 11.13 -0.63
N ASP A 76 32.57 9.80 -0.62
CA ASP A 76 33.78 8.97 -0.57
C ASP A 76 34.64 9.09 -1.85
N LEU A 77 34.00 9.36 -3.01
CA LEU A 77 34.66 9.54 -4.29
C LEU A 77 35.17 10.98 -4.53
N ASP A 78 34.61 11.97 -3.85
CA ASP A 78 34.95 13.40 -3.95
C ASP A 78 36.24 13.72 -3.18
N MET A 79 37.38 13.34 -3.76
CA MET A 79 38.73 13.54 -3.20
C MET A 79 39.10 15.02 -2.98
N ASN A 80 38.43 15.94 -3.67
CA ASN A 80 38.76 17.36 -3.66
C ASN A 80 37.78 18.21 -2.82
N GLU A 81 36.78 17.58 -2.17
CA GLU A 81 35.71 18.21 -1.39
C GLU A 81 34.99 19.35 -2.15
N SER A 82 34.94 19.29 -3.48
CA SER A 82 34.28 20.33 -4.28
C SER A 82 32.75 20.27 -4.18
N GLY A 83 32.20 19.16 -3.67
CA GLY A 83 30.77 18.86 -3.66
C GLY A 83 30.26 18.37 -5.02
N THR A 84 31.15 18.12 -5.98
CA THR A 84 30.83 17.67 -7.33
C THR A 84 31.82 16.63 -7.81
N LEU A 85 31.34 15.51 -8.34
CA LEU A 85 32.21 14.49 -8.90
C LEU A 85 32.67 14.90 -10.32
N SER A 86 33.97 15.11 -10.53
CA SER A 86 34.49 15.38 -11.87
C SER A 86 34.60 14.09 -12.71
N PHE A 87 34.54 14.21 -14.03
CA PHE A 87 34.66 13.06 -14.94
C PHE A 87 35.99 12.30 -14.77
N GLU A 88 37.09 13.01 -14.49
CA GLU A 88 38.41 12.40 -14.24
C GLU A 88 38.45 11.64 -12.91
N GLU A 89 37.78 12.15 -11.86
CA GLU A 89 37.63 11.44 -10.57
C GLU A 89 36.74 10.22 -10.71
N PHE A 90 35.68 10.31 -11.52
CA PHE A 90 34.78 9.19 -11.78
C PHE A 90 35.49 8.06 -12.55
N VAL A 91 36.22 8.37 -13.61
CA VAL A 91 36.96 7.37 -14.42
C VAL A 91 38.07 6.71 -13.60
N SER A 92 38.81 7.46 -12.80
CA SER A 92 39.87 6.91 -11.95
C SER A 92 39.36 5.98 -10.85
N HIS A 93 38.15 6.21 -10.33
CA HIS A 93 37.54 5.33 -9.34
C HIS A 93 36.78 4.15 -9.96
N LEU A 94 36.30 4.25 -11.20
CA LEU A 94 35.72 3.11 -11.93
C LEU A 94 36.72 1.99 -12.22
N GLU A 95 38.02 2.31 -12.26
CA GLU A 95 39.09 1.31 -12.34
C GLU A 95 39.24 0.49 -11.05
N GLN A 96 38.66 0.93 -9.93
CA GLN A 96 38.69 0.22 -8.66
C GLN A 96 37.53 -0.79 -8.57
N PRO A 97 37.84 -2.09 -8.38
CA PRO A 97 36.82 -3.15 -8.36
C PRO A 97 35.81 -3.02 -7.21
N GLU A 98 36.18 -2.34 -6.12
CA GLU A 98 35.29 -2.06 -4.99
C GLU A 98 34.17 -1.10 -5.37
N VAL A 99 34.49 -0.05 -6.13
CA VAL A 99 33.53 0.95 -6.62
C VAL A 99 32.60 0.33 -7.65
N THR A 100 33.12 -0.45 -8.60
CA THR A 100 32.32 -1.15 -9.61
C THR A 100 31.33 -2.14 -8.97
N ALA A 101 31.76 -2.86 -7.93
CA ALA A 101 30.88 -3.75 -7.17
C ALA A 101 29.78 -2.99 -6.43
N LEU A 102 30.09 -1.82 -5.86
CA LEU A 102 29.15 -0.98 -5.13
C LEU A 102 28.07 -0.38 -6.05
N PHE A 103 28.45 0.11 -7.24
CA PHE A 103 27.51 0.54 -8.28
C PHE A 103 26.61 -0.62 -8.75
N SER A 104 27.17 -1.82 -8.90
CA SER A 104 26.40 -3.02 -9.25
C SER A 104 25.38 -3.42 -8.17
N VAL A 105 25.74 -3.28 -6.88
CA VAL A 105 24.82 -3.51 -5.75
C VAL A 105 23.68 -2.49 -5.73
N LEU A 106 23.95 -1.25 -6.14
CA LEU A 106 22.95 -0.19 -6.30
C LEU A 106 22.11 -0.33 -7.59
N GLY A 107 22.41 -1.34 -8.42
CA GLY A 107 21.69 -1.60 -9.67
C GLY A 107 21.97 -0.58 -10.78
N ILE A 108 23.06 0.19 -10.66
CA ILE A 108 23.48 1.16 -11.66
C ILE A 108 24.52 0.49 -12.56
N GLU A 109 24.20 0.36 -13.85
CA GLU A 109 25.20 -0.06 -14.83
C GLU A 109 26.22 1.06 -15.02
N VAL A 110 27.50 0.72 -14.95
CA VAL A 110 28.61 1.65 -15.14
C VAL A 110 28.49 2.39 -16.48
N SER A 111 27.95 1.73 -17.51
CA SER A 111 27.67 2.34 -18.82
C SER A 111 26.65 3.47 -18.76
N ASP A 112 25.59 3.33 -17.95
CA ASP A 112 24.58 4.38 -17.77
C ASP A 112 25.16 5.57 -17.01
N ALA A 113 26.01 5.32 -16.01
CA ALA A 113 26.65 6.38 -15.25
C ALA A 113 27.65 7.20 -16.11
N ILE A 114 28.39 6.57 -17.02
CA ILE A 114 29.25 7.28 -17.99
C ILE A 114 28.40 8.16 -18.93
N SER A 115 27.23 7.67 -19.36
CA SER A 115 26.32 8.44 -20.23
C SER A 115 25.66 9.64 -19.54
N PHE A 116 25.63 9.66 -18.20
CA PHE A 116 25.07 10.77 -17.41
C PHE A 116 25.98 12.02 -17.40
N PHE A 117 27.25 11.86 -17.76
CA PHE A 117 28.26 12.93 -17.80
C PHE A 117 28.55 13.48 -19.21
N GLU A 118 27.98 12.89 -20.27
CA GLU A 118 27.95 13.44 -21.65
C GLU A 118 26.74 14.35 -21.87
#